data_AF-A0A8I0JFT7-F1
#
_entry.id   AF-A0A8I0JFT7-F1
#
_cell.length_a   1.000
_cell.length_b   1.000
_cell.length_c   1.000
_cell.angle_alpha   90.00
_cell.angle_beta   90.00
_cell.angle_gamma   90.00
#
_symmetry.space_group_name_H-M   'P 1'
#
loop_
_entity.id
_entity.type
_entity.pdbx_description
1 polymer ?
#
loop_
_entity_poly.entity_id
_entity_poly.type
_entity_poly.pdbx_seq_one_letter_code
_entity_poly.pdbx_strand_id
1 'polypeptide(L)'
;MILKSVATLVAIAAFTAPALAQTNVICDEASVAKAEQQIGQISDGAKKIESTKELAMAKEAMTANDVEKCKSHLENAIKGMDAM
;
A
#
# COMPACT_ATOMS: atom_id res chain seq x y z
N MET A 1 2.48 -40.90 -33.73
CA MET A 1 1.27 -40.08 -33.50
C MET A 1 0.64 -40.58 -32.21
N ILE A 2 0.10 -39.70 -31.35
CA ILE A 2 -0.29 -39.89 -29.91
C ILE A 2 0.88 -39.44 -29.00
N LEU A 3 0.82 -38.43 -28.13
CA LEU A 3 -0.22 -37.51 -27.64
C LEU A 3 0.57 -36.35 -26.95
N LYS A 4 0.50 -35.13 -27.48
CA LYS A 4 -0.21 -33.98 -26.87
C LYS A 4 0.32 -33.47 -25.53
N SER A 5 0.79 -32.22 -25.59
CA SER A 5 0.51 -31.15 -24.62
C SER A 5 1.32 -31.12 -23.32
N VAL A 6 2.52 -30.53 -23.41
CA VAL A 6 3.08 -29.78 -22.28
C VAL A 6 2.34 -28.45 -22.22
N ALA A 7 1.28 -28.39 -21.41
CA ALA A 7 0.59 -27.16 -21.10
C ALA A 7 1.48 -26.34 -20.15
N THR A 8 2.17 -25.34 -20.70
CA THR A 8 2.81 -24.29 -19.92
C THR A 8 1.72 -23.48 -19.25
N LEU A 9 1.39 -23.81 -18.00
CA LEU A 9 0.66 -22.92 -17.11
C LEU A 9 1.56 -21.73 -16.78
N VAL A 10 1.53 -20.70 -17.62
CA VAL A 10 1.93 -19.36 -17.19
C VAL A 10 0.86 -18.94 -16.19
N ALA A 11 1.19 -19.06 -14.91
CA ALA A 11 0.43 -18.45 -13.85
C ALA A 11 0.43 -16.94 -14.12
N ILE A 12 -0.68 -16.45 -14.68
CA ILE A 12 -1.02 -15.04 -14.64
C ILE A 12 -1.13 -14.76 -13.14
N ALA A 13 -0.10 -14.17 -12.57
CA ALA A 13 -0.21 -13.46 -11.31
C ALA A 13 -1.15 -12.28 -11.59
N ALA A 14 -2.45 -12.58 -11.63
CA ALA A 14 -3.48 -11.59 -11.48
C ALA A 14 -3.23 -11.02 -10.09
N PHE A 15 -2.56 -9.87 -10.05
CA PHE A 15 -2.66 -8.97 -8.93
C PHE A 15 -4.13 -8.53 -8.88
N THR A 16 -4.98 -9.39 -8.34
CA THR A 16 -6.22 -8.96 -7.71
C THR A 16 -5.77 -8.24 -6.45
N ALA A 17 -5.26 -7.02 -6.62
CA ALA A 17 -5.16 -6.08 -5.52
C ALA A 17 -6.57 -6.04 -4.92
N PRO A 18 -6.76 -6.41 -3.65
CA PRO A 18 -8.05 -6.27 -3.03
C PRO A 18 -8.38 -4.79 -3.15
N ALA A 19 -9.51 -4.48 -3.78
CA ALA A 19 -10.13 -3.18 -3.66
C ALA A 19 -10.13 -2.85 -2.17
N LEU A 20 -9.46 -1.74 -1.79
CA LEU A 20 -9.32 -1.28 -0.42
C LEU A 20 -10.70 -0.83 0.05
N ALA A 21 -11.57 -1.79 0.35
CA ALA A 21 -12.83 -1.59 1.01
C ALA A 21 -12.50 -1.04 2.40
N GLN A 22 -12.62 0.29 2.54
CA GLN A 22 -12.62 1.10 3.76
C GLN A 22 -12.00 0.37 4.94
N THR A 23 -10.71 0.07 4.80
CA THR A 23 -9.99 -0.72 5.80
C THR A 23 -9.76 0.22 6.96
N ASN A 24 -10.30 -0.12 8.13
CA ASN A 24 -9.92 0.54 9.38
C ASN A 24 -8.39 0.60 9.39
N VAL A 25 -7.82 1.78 9.16
CA VAL A 25 -6.37 1.94 9.13
C VAL A 25 -5.89 1.71 10.56
N ILE A 26 -5.08 0.67 10.72
CA ILE A 26 -4.46 0.32 11.99
C ILE A 26 -3.05 0.90 11.95
N CYS A 27 -2.63 1.55 13.03
CA CYS A 27 -1.23 1.94 13.18
C CYS A 27 -0.45 0.76 13.75
N ASP A 28 0.02 -0.12 12.86
CA ASP A 28 0.97 -1.17 13.18
C ASP A 28 2.09 -1.22 12.12
N GLU A 29 3.15 -1.94 12.43
CA GLU A 29 4.31 -2.06 11.53
C GLU A 29 3.93 -2.64 10.17
N ALA A 30 2.97 -3.57 10.12
CA ALA A 30 2.53 -4.20 8.88
C ALA A 30 1.81 -3.20 7.97
N SER A 31 0.95 -2.35 8.53
CA SER A 31 0.18 -1.33 7.81
C SER A 31 1.09 -0.20 7.32
N VAL A 32 2.06 0.21 8.13
CA VAL A 32 3.09 1.19 7.74
C VAL A 32 3.97 0.65 6.60
N ALA A 33 4.46 -0.59 6.70
CA ALA A 33 5.27 -1.21 5.65
C ALA A 33 4.49 -1.41 4.35
N LYS A 34 3.20 -1.75 4.45
CA LYS A 34 2.31 -1.84 3.28
C LYS A 34 2.14 -0.47 2.61
N ALA A 35 1.89 0.58 3.39
CA ALA A 35 1.80 1.94 2.86
C ALA A 35 3.12 2.36 2.19
N GLU A 36 4.28 2.06 2.76
CA GLU A 36 5.60 2.29 2.13
C GLU A 36 5.70 1.67 0.74
N GLN A 37 5.33 0.40 0.61
CA GLN A 37 5.35 -0.30 -0.68
C GLN A 37 4.42 0.36 -1.70
N GLN A 38 3.20 0.69 -1.28
CA GLN A 38 2.21 1.33 -2.14
C GLN A 38 2.65 2.74 -2.56
N ILE A 39 3.23 3.55 -1.67
CA ILE A 39 3.80 4.87 -2.02
C ILE A 39 4.91 4.73 -3.06
N GLY A 40 5.73 3.69 -2.94
CA GLY A 40 6.77 3.36 -3.90
C GLY A 40 6.24 3.23 -5.34
N GLN A 41 5.00 2.76 -5.49
CA GLN A 41 4.32 2.53 -6.76
C GLN A 41 3.61 3.78 -7.33
N ILE A 42 3.55 4.91 -6.60
CA ILE A 42 2.95 6.15 -7.10
C ILE A 42 3.82 6.71 -8.23
N SER A 43 3.22 6.87 -9.42
CA SER A 43 3.86 7.44 -10.61
C SER A 43 3.79 8.97 -10.66
N ASP A 44 2.72 9.56 -10.10
CA ASP A 44 2.59 11.01 -9.94
C ASP A 44 3.56 11.51 -8.86
N GLY A 45 4.56 12.27 -9.28
CA GLY A 45 5.61 12.77 -8.39
C GLY A 45 5.08 13.66 -7.25
N ALA A 46 4.06 14.49 -7.51
CA ALA A 46 3.52 15.38 -6.49
C ALA A 46 2.74 14.59 -5.43
N LYS A 47 1.89 13.66 -5.86
CA LYS A 47 1.17 12.75 -4.95
C LYS A 47 2.13 11.86 -4.16
N LYS A 48 3.19 11.36 -4.81
CA LYS A 48 4.21 10.56 -4.12
C LYS A 48 4.90 11.34 -3.00
N ILE A 49 5.25 12.60 -3.25
CA ILE A 49 5.87 13.47 -2.24
C ILE A 49 4.91 13.69 -1.06
N GLU A 50 3.64 13.98 -1.34
CA GLU A 50 2.61 14.18 -0.31
C GLU A 50 2.40 12.92 0.53
N SER A 51 2.17 11.77 -0.10
CA SER A 51 2.00 10.50 0.62
C SER A 51 3.25 10.11 1.41
N THR A 52 4.46 10.35 0.87
CA THR A 52 5.72 10.07 1.59
C THR A 52 5.85 10.93 2.84
N LYS A 53 5.44 12.21 2.77
CA LYS A 53 5.44 13.12 3.92
C LYS A 53 4.48 12.65 5.01
N GLU A 54 3.25 12.32 4.65
CA GLU A 54 2.27 11.81 5.62
C GLU A 54 2.72 10.49 6.25
N LEU A 55 3.30 9.58 5.46
CA LEU A 55 3.87 8.34 6.00
C LEU A 55 5.02 8.61 7.00
N ALA A 56 5.91 9.56 6.72
CA ALA A 56 6.98 9.92 7.65
C ALA A 56 6.40 10.41 8.99
N MET A 57 5.37 11.27 8.96
CA MET A 57 4.67 11.72 10.16
C MET A 57 3.96 10.58 10.90
N ALA A 58 3.40 9.61 10.16
CA ALA A 58 2.82 8.41 10.77
C ALA A 58 3.87 7.59 11.52
N LYS A 59 5.07 7.42 10.96
CA LYS A 59 6.18 6.69 11.62
C LYS A 59 6.71 7.41 12.85
N GLU A 60 6.80 8.74 12.80
CA GLU A 60 7.15 9.56 13.96
C GLU A 60 6.12 9.41 15.09
N ALA A 61 4.83 9.51 14.75
CA ALA A 61 3.74 9.31 15.70
C ALA A 61 3.73 7.87 16.28
N MET A 62 3.99 6.85 15.46
CA MET A 62 4.13 5.46 15.91
C MET A 62 5.27 5.31 16.92
N THR A 63 6.43 5.92 16.64
CA THR A 63 7.59 5.91 17.55
C THR A 63 7.28 6.63 18.86
N ALA A 64 6.45 7.66 18.82
CA ALA A 64 5.96 8.40 19.99
C ALA A 64 4.80 7.70 20.73
N ASN A 65 4.37 6.49 20.31
CA ASN A 65 3.16 5.81 20.81
C ASN A 65 1.86 6.63 20.64
N ASP A 66 1.83 7.61 19.74
CA ASP A 66 0.66 8.40 19.40
C ASP A 66 -0.14 7.69 18.29
N VAL A 67 -0.90 6.67 18.71
CA VAL A 67 -1.64 5.78 17.80
C VAL A 67 -2.70 6.53 17.00
N GLU A 68 -3.35 7.55 17.59
CA GLU A 68 -4.35 8.39 16.90
C GLU A 68 -3.72 9.20 15.77
N LYS A 69 -2.62 9.91 16.02
CA LYS A 69 -1.94 10.66 14.96
C LYS A 69 -1.33 9.74 13.93
N CYS A 70 -0.75 8.62 14.34
CA CYS A 70 -0.22 7.64 13.41
C CYS A 70 -1.31 7.16 12.44
N LYS A 71 -2.50 6.80 12.95
CA LYS A 71 -3.64 6.42 12.13
C LYS A 71 -4.06 7.55 11.18
N SER A 72 -4.19 8.78 11.68
CA SER A 72 -4.60 9.92 10.86
C SER A 72 -3.63 10.21 9.72
N HIS A 73 -2.32 10.24 10.01
CA HIS A 73 -1.29 10.43 9.01
C HIS A 73 -1.22 9.25 8.02
N LEU A 74 -1.39 8.02 8.50
CA LEU A 74 -1.40 6.84 7.64
C LEU A 74 -2.62 6.83 6.71
N GLU A 75 -3.79 7.26 7.17
CA GLU A 75 -4.99 7.46 6.34
C GLU A 75 -4.77 8.51 5.25
N ASN A 76 -4.10 9.62 5.57
CA ASN A 76 -3.79 10.65 4.57
C ASN A 76 -2.77 10.14 3.54
N ALA A 77 -1.77 9.38 4.00
CA ALA A 77 -0.77 8.78 3.13
C ALA A 77 -1.39 7.86 2.08
N ILE A 78 -2.39 7.05 2.46
CA ILE A 78 -3.07 6.12 1.55
C ILE A 78 -4.18 6.75 0.71
N LYS A 79 -4.86 7.82 1.17
CA LYS A 79 -5.83 8.57 0.34
C LYS A 79 -5.18 9.15 -0.92
N GLY A 80 -3.91 9.54 -0.85
CA GLY A 80 -3.13 9.96 -2.02
C GLY A 80 -3.01 8.88 -3.09
N MET A 81 -3.25 7.60 -2.74
CA MET A 81 -3.13 6.42 -3.61
C MET A 81 -4.41 6.03 -4.33
N ASP A 82 -5.60 6.45 -3.87
CA ASP A 82 -6.90 6.10 -4.50
C ASP A 82 -7.05 6.65 -5.94
N ALA A 83 -6.08 7.46 -6.40
CA ALA A 83 -5.98 7.96 -7.77
C ALA A 83 -4.93 7.24 -8.63
N MET A 84 -4.37 6.10 -8.17
CA MET A 84 -3.50 5.22 -8.97
C MET A 84 -4.26 4.45 -10.05
#